data_AF-A0A357ABB5-F1
#
_entry.id   AF-A0A357ABB5-F1
#
_cell.length_a   1.000
_cell.length_b   1.000
_cell.length_c   1.000
_cell.angle_alpha   90.00
_cell.angle_beta   90.00
_cell.angle_gamma   90.00
#
_symmetry.space_group_name_H-M   'P 1'
#
loop_
_entity.id
_entity.type
_entity.pdbx_description
1 polymer ?
#
loop_
_entity_poly.entity_id
_entity_poly.type
_entity_poly.pdbx_seq_one_letter_code
_entity_poly.pdbx_strand_id
1 'polypeptide(L)' 'MIRFGTQENDIIVETQENDIVWGLAGANIIASNAGSDELYGHQGNDVILGGIGADTALCAGE' A
#
# COMPACT_ATOMS: atom_id res chain seq x y z
N MET A 1 -6.30 -1.29 -9.98
CA MET A 1 -5.25 -0.63 -10.79
C MET A 1 -3.86 -0.93 -10.24
N ILE A 2 -2.79 -0.47 -10.90
CA ILE A 2 -1.40 -0.64 -10.41
C ILE A 2 -0.81 0.73 -10.07
N ARG A 3 -0.23 0.86 -8.87
CA ARG A 3 0.39 2.08 -8.34
C ARG A 3 1.79 1.81 -7.80
N PHE A 4 2.71 2.73 -8.08
CA PHE A 4 4.05 2.75 -7.49
C PHE A 4 4.26 4.07 -6.74
N GLY A 5 4.83 3.98 -5.54
CA GLY A 5 5.41 5.09 -4.79
C GLY A 5 6.80 5.44 -5.31
N THR A 6 7.63 5.97 -4.42
CA THR A 6 8.96 6.52 -4.67
C THR A 6 9.99 5.91 -3.71
N GLN A 7 11.22 6.43 -3.70
CA GLN A 7 12.21 5.98 -2.71
C GLN A 7 12.14 6.78 -1.39
N GLU A 8 11.12 7.60 -1.24
CA GLU A 8 10.89 8.51 -0.11
C GLU A 8 9.53 8.20 0.54
N ASN A 9 9.24 8.84 1.66
CA ASN A 9 7.95 8.67 2.34
C ASN A 9 6.78 9.14 1.46
N ASP A 10 5.88 8.23 1.12
CA ASP A 10 4.70 8.53 0.33
C ASP A 10 3.39 8.46 1.12
N ILE A 11 2.39 9.20 0.65
CA ILE A 11 0.98 9.03 1.01
C ILE A 11 0.24 8.56 -0.24
N ILE A 12 -0.21 7.31 -0.21
CA ILE A 12 -0.86 6.64 -1.33
C ILE A 12 -2.30 6.31 -0.91
N VAL A 13 -3.26 6.84 -1.68
CA VAL A 13 -4.69 6.57 -1.48
C VAL A 13 -5.26 6.06 -2.80
N GLU A 14 -5.88 4.89 -2.75
CA GLU A 14 -6.40 4.18 -3.91
C GLU A 14 -7.94 4.18 -3.97
N THR A 15 -8.52 3.37 -4.85
CA THR A 15 -9.92 3.46 -5.27
C THR A 15 -10.81 2.43 -4.55
N GLN A 16 -12.04 2.25 -5.03
CA GLN A 16 -12.95 1.19 -4.59
C GLN A 16 -12.85 -0.06 -5.48
N GLU A 17 -11.83 -0.14 -6.33
CA GLU A 17 -11.54 -1.28 -7.17
C GLU A 17 -10.40 -2.11 -6.58
N ASN A 18 -10.17 -3.31 -7.12
CA ASN A 18 -9.01 -4.11 -6.74
C ASN A 18 -7.71 -3.43 -7.22
N ASP A 19 -6.86 -3.06 -6.27
CA ASP A 19 -5.66 -2.27 -6.46
C ASP A 19 -4.39 -3.05 -6.06
N ILE A 20 -3.30 -2.82 -6.79
CA ILE A 20 -1.96 -3.33 -6.49
C ILE A 20 -1.06 -2.13 -6.25
N VAL A 21 -0.50 -2.02 -5.05
CA VAL A 21 0.28 -0.86 -4.61
C VAL A 21 1.66 -1.29 -4.13
N TRP A 22 2.70 -0.63 -4.64
CA TRP A 22 4.07 -0.76 -4.15
C TRP A 22 4.56 0.56 -3.55
N GLY A 23 4.72 0.59 -2.22
CA GLY A 23 5.26 1.74 -1.46
C GLY A 23 6.76 1.98 -1.64
N LEU A 24 7.52 0.93 -1.99
CA LEU A 24 8.97 0.96 -2.25
C LEU A 24 9.84 1.29 -1.01
N ALA A 25 10.48 2.45 -0.91
CA ALA A 25 11.36 2.75 0.23
C ALA A 25 10.82 3.95 1.02
N GLY A 26 11.17 4.03 2.29
CA GLY A 26 10.68 5.09 3.18
C GLY A 26 9.52 4.62 4.07
N ALA A 27 9.08 5.49 4.97
CA ALA A 27 7.94 5.26 5.84
C ALA A 27 6.66 5.73 5.14
N ASN A 28 5.94 4.79 4.53
CA ASN A 28 4.79 5.10 3.69
C ASN A 28 3.46 5.01 4.45
N ILE A 29 2.46 5.75 3.98
CA ILE A 29 1.06 5.59 4.36
C ILE A 29 0.30 5.13 3.12
N ILE A 30 -0.18 3.88 3.13
CA ILE A 30 -0.94 3.27 2.04
C ILE A 30 -2.36 3.01 2.54
N ALA A 31 -3.36 3.56 1.86
CA ALA A 31 -4.77 3.34 2.18
C ALA A 31 -5.56 2.98 0.92
N SER A 32 -6.09 1.77 0.85
CA SER A 32 -7.09 1.39 -0.14
C SER A 32 -8.50 1.46 0.46
N ASN A 33 -9.52 1.64 -0.40
CA ASN A 33 -10.89 1.83 0.09
C ASN A 33 -11.68 0.53 0.11
N ALA A 34 -12.06 0.00 -1.05
CA ALA A 34 -12.82 -1.23 -1.15
C ALA A 34 -12.27 -2.05 -2.30
N GLY A 35 -12.44 -3.38 -2.25
CA GLY A 35 -11.86 -4.26 -3.24
C GLY A 35 -11.08 -5.39 -2.59
N SER A 36 -10.38 -6.16 -3.39
CA SER A 36 -9.38 -7.12 -2.92
C SER A 36 -8.02 -6.62 -3.38
N ASP A 37 -7.29 -6.02 -2.45
CA ASP A 37 -6.08 -5.26 -2.76
C ASP A 37 -4.80 -6.02 -2.41
N GLU A 38 -3.73 -5.77 -3.17
CA GLU A 38 -2.38 -6.22 -2.87
C GLU A 38 -1.49 -5.02 -2.53
N LEU A 39 -1.13 -4.88 -1.25
CA LEU A 39 -0.45 -3.70 -0.72
C LEU A 39 0.94 -4.08 -0.21
N TYR A 40 1.98 -3.56 -0.84
CA TYR A 40 3.37 -3.87 -0.56
C TYR A 40 4.09 -2.64 -0.02
N GLY A 41 4.34 -2.59 1.29
CA GLY A 41 5.04 -1.47 1.95
C GLY A 41 6.52 -1.39 1.57
N HIS A 42 7.17 -2.56 1.44
CA HIS A 42 8.61 -2.69 1.22
C HIS A 42 9.44 -2.05 2.35
N GLN A 43 10.54 -1.36 2.07
CA GLN A 43 11.54 -0.98 3.07
C GLN A 43 11.09 0.26 3.84
N GLY A 44 10.89 0.11 5.15
CA GLY A 44 10.65 1.21 6.06
C GLY A 44 9.53 0.90 7.05
N ASN A 45 9.16 1.90 7.83
CA ASN A 45 8.08 1.77 8.80
C ASN A 45 6.77 2.25 8.17
N ASP A 46 6.09 1.35 7.48
CA ASP A 46 4.86 1.65 6.75
C ASP A 46 3.60 1.51 7.61
N VAL A 47 2.58 2.30 7.26
CA VAL A 47 1.21 2.18 7.74
C VAL A 47 0.34 1.78 6.55
N ILE A 48 -0.26 0.60 6.61
CA ILE A 48 -1.11 0.06 5.54
C ILE A 48 -2.53 -0.15 6.07
N LEU A 49 -3.52 0.49 5.42
CA LEU A 49 -4.94 0.25 5.60
C LEU A 49 -5.53 -0.36 4.33
N GLY A 50 -5.95 -1.63 4.39
CA GLY A 50 -6.57 -2.33 3.26
C GLY A 50 -8.03 -1.96 2.98
N GLY A 51 -8.69 -1.25 3.90
CA GLY A 51 -10.09 -0.89 3.71
C GLY A 51 -11.04 -2.09 3.78
N ILE A 52 -12.06 -2.10 2.91
CA ILE A 52 -13.13 -3.09 2.87
C ILE A 52 -12.85 -4.14 1.79
N GLY A 53 -12.61 -5.36 2.23
CA GLY A 53 -12.62 -6.54 1.38
C GLY A 53 -11.58 -7.54 1.84
N ALA A 54 -11.13 -8.38 0.91
CA ALA A 54 -10.13 -9.41 1.21
C ALA A 54 -8.79 -8.95 0.65
N ASP A 55 -7.99 -8.33 1.52
CA ASP A 55 -6.75 -7.67 1.14
C ASP A 55 -5.53 -8.48 1.61
N THR A 56 -4.45 -8.37 0.85
CA THR A 56 -3.15 -8.90 1.22
C THR A 56 -2.18 -7.74 1.39
N ALA A 57 -1.69 -7.57 2.63
CA ALA A 57 -0.67 -6.60 2.94
C ALA A 57 0.65 -7.29 3.28
N LEU A 58 1.73 -6.87 2.62
CA LEU A 58 3.10 -7.25 2.96
C LEU A 58 3.84 -6.03 3.49
N CYS A 59 4.11 -6.03 4.80
CA CYS A 59 5.08 -5.12 5.41
C CYS A 59 6.42 -5.85 5.52
N ALA A 60 7.50 -5.23 5.03
CA ALA A 60 8.85 -5.76 5.16
C ALA A 60 9.66 -4.81 6.05
N GLY A 61 9.84 -5.17 7.31
CA GLY A 61 10.72 -4.42 8.21
C GLY A 61 12.18 -4.83 7.98
N GLU A 62 13.05 -3.85 7.73
CA GLU A 62 14.46 -3.95 8.11
C GLU A 62 14.70 -3.22 9.43
#